data_AF-A0A6U3TSE6-F1
#
_entry.id   AF-A0A6U3TSE6-F1
#
_cell.length_a   1.000
_cell.length_b   1.000
_cell.length_c   1.000
_cell.angle_alpha   90.00
_cell.angle_beta   90.00
_cell.angle_gamma   90.00
#
_symmetry.space_group_name_H-M   'P 1'
#
loop_
_entity.id
_entity.type
_entity.pdbx_description
1 polymer ?
#
loop_
_entity_poly.entity_id
_entity_poly.type
_entity_poly.pdbx_seq_one_letter_code
_entity_poly.pdbx_strand_id
1 'polypeptide(L)'
;MATNLARFLTGPSRVAGIFDWKKYRSAIMSVEVTSDRIGIAIARHPDTSSTVHKMEPIRFKEMLGVRKIDKDIVSKLESMANEHNVCAFVVGWPLQPDGRMGAPCGKVLHLLDELAAKSDKFFTKDRPFTLWDDRDIPRENIDVSSMKLNVPPPDEWGRSVMFSRVRPRSDEPIYLSRELGNHPTSEDSSMAAEILEMFIEKNYDGAEMDIVGNDNGADASCYSFEHIGEYDNGNARVQVSMS
;
A
#
# COMPACT_ATOMS: atom_id res chain seq x y z
N MET A 1 3.24 22.31 -4.62
CA MET A 1 1.84 21.94 -4.33
C MET A 1 1.88 20.60 -3.63
N ALA A 2 1.24 20.46 -2.47
CA ALA A 2 1.11 19.15 -1.83
C ALA A 2 0.21 18.28 -2.72
N THR A 3 0.66 17.06 -3.01
CA THR A 3 -0.10 16.13 -3.84
C THR A 3 -1.32 15.63 -3.07
N ASN A 4 -2.44 15.42 -3.78
CA ASN A 4 -3.66 14.93 -3.14
C ASN A 4 -3.53 13.50 -2.61
N LEU A 5 -2.49 12.76 -3.00
CA LEU A 5 -2.25 11.38 -2.59
C LEU A 5 -2.24 11.15 -1.07
N ALA A 6 -1.71 12.10 -0.31
CA ALA A 6 -1.58 11.93 1.14
C ALA A 6 -2.92 11.69 1.85
N ARG A 7 -4.05 12.09 1.25
CA ARG A 7 -5.40 11.86 1.81
C ARG A 7 -5.90 10.42 1.68
N PHE A 8 -5.30 9.65 0.77
CA PHE A 8 -5.70 8.27 0.45
C PHE A 8 -4.68 7.23 0.91
N LEU A 9 -3.44 7.67 1.17
CA LEU A 9 -2.39 6.83 1.75
C LEU A 9 -2.75 6.48 3.19
N THR A 10 -2.71 5.19 3.51
CA THR A 10 -2.92 4.68 4.86
C THR A 10 -1.91 3.61 5.24
N GLY A 11 -1.85 3.28 6.53
CA GLY A 11 -0.95 2.26 7.04
C GLY A 11 -1.41 0.84 6.66
N PRO A 12 -0.48 -0.13 6.51
CA PRO A 12 -0.80 -1.52 6.19
C PRO A 12 -1.86 -2.13 7.11
N SER A 13 -1.76 -1.90 8.44
CA SER A 13 -2.71 -2.43 9.42
C SER A 13 -4.15 -1.92 9.22
N ARG A 14 -4.32 -0.69 8.70
CA ARG A 14 -5.65 -0.16 8.37
C ARG A 14 -6.20 -0.78 7.09
N VAL A 15 -5.37 -0.95 6.06
CA VAL A 15 -5.76 -1.73 4.87
C VAL A 15 -6.18 -3.14 5.28
N ALA A 16 -5.43 -3.75 6.21
CA ALA A 16 -5.78 -5.07 6.72
C ALA A 16 -7.13 -5.05 7.47
N GLY A 17 -7.34 -4.08 8.37
CA GLY A 17 -8.62 -3.95 9.07
C GLY A 17 -9.83 -3.69 8.17
N ILE A 18 -9.65 -2.99 7.04
CA ILE A 18 -10.73 -2.78 6.04
C ILE A 18 -11.08 -4.09 5.34
N PHE A 19 -10.07 -4.92 5.09
CA PHE A 19 -10.23 -6.27 4.56
C PHE A 19 -10.48 -7.26 5.70
N ASP A 20 -11.52 -6.99 6.49
CA ASP A 20 -12.02 -7.94 7.47
C ASP A 20 -12.68 -9.10 6.72
N TRP A 21 -11.91 -10.18 6.56
CA TRP A 21 -12.33 -11.42 5.94
C TRP A 21 -13.69 -11.91 6.46
N LYS A 22 -13.99 -11.71 7.74
CA LYS A 22 -15.18 -12.26 8.39
C LYS A 22 -16.48 -11.53 8.01
N LYS A 23 -16.42 -10.34 7.40
CA LYS A 23 -17.58 -9.45 7.25
C LYS A 23 -17.94 -9.06 5.83
N TYR A 24 -17.03 -9.14 4.85
CA TYR A 24 -17.25 -8.54 3.54
C TYR A 24 -16.83 -9.42 2.36
N ARG A 25 -17.65 -9.40 1.28
CA ARG A 25 -17.32 -9.92 -0.06
C ARG A 25 -16.45 -8.92 -0.84
N SER A 26 -15.47 -8.33 -0.19
CA SER A 26 -14.56 -7.36 -0.79
C SER A 26 -13.26 -8.04 -1.26
N ALA A 27 -12.48 -7.30 -2.04
CA ALA A 27 -11.17 -7.75 -2.51
C ALA A 27 -10.09 -6.71 -2.17
N ILE A 28 -8.84 -7.17 -2.01
CA ILE A 28 -7.67 -6.30 -2.09
C ILE A 28 -7.07 -6.44 -3.49
N MET A 29 -6.66 -5.32 -4.08
CA MET A 29 -5.89 -5.33 -5.33
C MET A 29 -4.45 -4.92 -5.05
N SER A 30 -3.50 -5.72 -5.50
CA SER A 30 -2.10 -5.34 -5.55
C SER A 30 -1.76 -4.69 -6.88
N VAL A 31 -0.95 -3.63 -6.82
CA VAL A 31 -0.50 -2.85 -7.97
C VAL A 31 1.01 -2.78 -7.95
N GLU A 32 1.65 -3.31 -8.99
CA GLU A 32 3.08 -3.23 -9.23
C GLU A 32 3.35 -2.36 -10.45
N VAL A 33 4.37 -1.51 -10.39
CA VAL A 33 4.63 -0.49 -11.42
C VAL A 33 6.05 -0.66 -11.97
N THR A 34 6.14 -0.96 -13.26
CA THR A 34 7.43 -1.02 -13.97
C THR A 34 7.65 0.21 -14.85
N SER A 35 8.63 0.14 -15.76
CA SER A 35 8.83 1.14 -16.81
C SER A 35 7.69 1.21 -17.83
N ASP A 36 7.04 0.08 -18.13
CA ASP A 36 6.20 -0.10 -19.32
C ASP A 36 4.86 -0.82 -19.06
N ARG A 37 4.61 -1.25 -17.81
CA ARG A 37 3.38 -1.93 -17.42
C ARG A 37 3.01 -1.70 -15.96
N ILE A 38 1.76 -2.04 -15.67
CA ILE A 38 1.20 -2.15 -14.34
C ILE A 38 0.85 -3.62 -14.11
N GLY A 39 1.58 -4.30 -13.23
CA GLY A 39 1.24 -5.63 -12.75
C GLY A 39 0.06 -5.55 -11.78
N ILE A 40 -0.88 -6.49 -11.88
CA ILE A 40 -2.11 -6.49 -11.08
C ILE A 40 -2.38 -7.89 -10.54
N ALA A 41 -2.66 -7.98 -9.24
CA ALA A 41 -3.19 -9.18 -8.62
C ALA A 41 -4.36 -8.84 -7.70
N ILE A 42 -5.27 -9.78 -7.48
CA ILE A 42 -6.47 -9.56 -6.68
C ILE A 42 -6.62 -10.68 -5.68
N ALA A 43 -6.82 -10.32 -4.41
CA ALA A 43 -7.08 -11.24 -3.32
C ALA A 43 -8.54 -11.21 -2.90
N ARG A 44 -9.15 -12.38 -2.73
CA ARG A 44 -10.51 -12.56 -2.21
C ARG A 44 -10.55 -13.57 -1.06
N HIS A 45 -11.69 -13.60 -0.36
CA HIS A 45 -11.90 -14.40 0.85
C HIS A 45 -11.45 -15.87 0.66
N PRO A 46 -10.72 -16.46 1.62
CA PRO A 46 -10.18 -17.83 1.55
C PRO A 46 -11.21 -18.96 1.51
N ASP A 47 -12.50 -18.69 1.29
CA ASP A 47 -13.48 -19.75 0.95
C ASP A 47 -13.06 -20.53 -0.33
N THR A 48 -12.08 -20.03 -1.07
CA THR A 48 -11.44 -20.68 -2.22
C THR A 48 -9.96 -20.94 -1.96
N SER A 49 -9.49 -22.13 -2.36
CA SER A 49 -8.12 -22.67 -2.19
C SER A 49 -6.98 -21.90 -2.90
N SER A 50 -7.26 -20.68 -3.36
CA SER A 50 -6.29 -19.74 -3.93
C SER A 50 -6.89 -18.35 -3.72
N THR A 51 -6.38 -17.63 -2.71
CA THR A 51 -6.88 -16.30 -2.35
C THR A 51 -6.43 -15.26 -3.38
N VAL A 52 -5.23 -15.41 -3.94
CA VAL A 52 -4.61 -14.45 -4.86
C VAL A 52 -4.70 -14.90 -6.32
N HIS A 53 -5.30 -14.06 -7.15
CA HIS A 53 -5.43 -14.25 -8.58
C HIS A 53 -4.61 -13.21 -9.36
N LYS A 54 -3.66 -13.69 -10.17
CA LYS A 54 -2.92 -12.87 -11.13
C LYS A 54 -3.86 -12.39 -12.23
N MET A 55 -3.81 -11.09 -12.53
CA MET A 55 -4.54 -10.49 -13.65
C MET A 55 -3.59 -10.19 -14.81
N GLU A 56 -4.13 -9.95 -16.00
CA GLU A 56 -3.30 -9.50 -17.14
C GLU A 56 -2.71 -8.10 -16.86
N PRO A 57 -1.39 -7.92 -17.00
CA PRO A 57 -0.77 -6.62 -16.76
C PRO A 57 -1.23 -5.58 -17.78
N ILE A 58 -1.42 -4.33 -17.33
CA ILE A 58 -1.79 -3.23 -18.22
C ILE A 58 -0.52 -2.57 -18.75
N ARG A 59 -0.23 -2.80 -20.03
CA ARG A 59 0.91 -2.18 -20.72
C ARG A 59 0.62 -0.73 -21.06
N PHE A 60 1.62 0.13 -20.94
CA PHE A 60 1.55 1.52 -21.37
C PHE A 60 2.85 1.93 -22.05
N LYS A 61 2.75 2.78 -23.08
CA LYS A 61 3.93 3.27 -23.81
C LYS A 61 4.51 4.47 -23.08
N GLU A 62 5.78 4.38 -22.71
CA GLU A 62 6.52 5.55 -22.24
C GLU A 62 6.76 6.50 -23.42
N MET A 63 6.00 7.60 -23.50
CA MET A 63 6.24 8.64 -24.51
C MET A 63 7.36 9.58 -24.02
N LEU A 64 8.55 9.45 -24.63
CA LEU A 64 9.62 10.47 -24.69
C LEU A 64 9.75 11.40 -23.46
N GLY A 65 9.88 10.84 -22.26
CA GLY A 65 10.17 11.58 -21.04
C GLY A 65 8.97 12.28 -20.37
N VAL A 66 7.75 12.20 -20.92
CA VAL A 66 6.52 12.69 -20.28
C VAL A 66 5.56 11.51 -20.10
N ARG A 67 5.57 10.93 -18.89
CA ARG A 67 4.74 9.77 -18.53
C ARG A 67 3.31 10.19 -18.23
N LYS A 68 2.53 10.55 -19.23
CA LYS A 68 1.08 10.71 -19.04
C LYS A 68 0.40 9.34 -19.17
N ILE A 69 -0.30 8.93 -18.13
CA ILE A 69 -1.17 7.74 -18.19
C ILE A 69 -2.35 8.05 -19.11
N ASP A 70 -2.65 7.19 -20.08
CA ASP A 70 -3.83 7.39 -20.91
C ASP A 70 -5.12 7.24 -20.08
N LYS A 71 -6.16 7.99 -20.42
CA LYS A 71 -7.47 7.90 -19.76
C LYS A 71 -8.06 6.48 -19.87
N ASP A 72 -7.74 5.77 -20.94
CA ASP A 72 -8.16 4.38 -21.15
C ASP A 72 -7.56 3.43 -20.11
N ILE A 73 -6.29 3.64 -19.71
CA ILE A 73 -5.63 2.85 -18.66
C ILE A 73 -6.30 3.12 -17.31
N VAL A 74 -6.57 4.38 -16.99
CA VAL A 74 -7.28 4.76 -15.75
C VAL A 74 -8.66 4.11 -15.71
N SER A 75 -9.40 4.18 -16.82
CA SER A 75 -10.74 3.59 -16.94
C SER A 75 -10.72 2.06 -16.83
N LYS A 76 -9.68 1.40 -17.39
CA LYS A 76 -9.48 -0.05 -17.27
C LYS A 76 -9.21 -0.45 -15.82
N LEU A 77 -8.31 0.27 -15.13
CA LEU A 77 -8.01 0.03 -13.71
C LEU A 77 -9.25 0.23 -12.83
N GLU A 78 -9.99 1.31 -13.04
CA GLU A 78 -11.23 1.58 -12.30
C GLU A 78 -12.29 0.50 -12.54
N SER A 79 -12.43 0.05 -13.79
CA SER A 79 -13.36 -1.03 -14.14
C SER A 79 -13.01 -2.33 -13.43
N MET A 80 -11.72 -2.71 -13.42
CA MET A 80 -11.26 -3.90 -12.67
C MET A 80 -11.48 -3.76 -11.16
N ALA A 81 -11.19 -2.58 -10.59
CA ALA A 81 -11.41 -2.34 -9.17
C ALA A 81 -12.90 -2.47 -8.78
N ASN A 82 -13.80 -1.98 -9.64
CA ASN A 82 -15.24 -2.06 -9.40
C ASN A 82 -15.79 -3.48 -9.64
N GLU A 83 -15.38 -4.15 -10.72
CA GLU A 83 -15.78 -5.52 -11.04
C GLU A 83 -15.45 -6.50 -9.92
N HIS A 84 -14.28 -6.33 -9.29
CA HIS A 84 -13.82 -7.21 -8.23
C HIS A 84 -14.21 -6.75 -6.82
N ASN A 85 -14.99 -5.67 -6.69
CA ASN A 85 -15.34 -5.05 -5.39
C ASN A 85 -14.12 -4.76 -4.52
N VAL A 86 -13.10 -4.13 -5.11
CA VAL A 86 -11.87 -3.79 -4.42
C VAL A 86 -12.14 -2.75 -3.34
N CYS A 87 -11.75 -3.05 -2.10
CA CYS A 87 -11.90 -2.16 -0.95
C CYS A 87 -10.60 -1.46 -0.55
N ALA A 88 -9.45 -1.93 -1.00
CA ALA A 88 -8.17 -1.26 -0.75
C ALA A 88 -7.11 -1.72 -1.75
N PHE A 89 -6.04 -0.93 -1.87
CA PHE A 89 -4.91 -1.25 -2.71
C PHE A 89 -3.63 -1.47 -1.91
N VAL A 90 -2.85 -2.46 -2.32
CA VAL A 90 -1.48 -2.69 -1.86
C VAL A 90 -0.55 -2.35 -3.02
N VAL A 91 0.22 -1.29 -2.89
CA VAL A 91 1.09 -0.82 -3.98
C VAL A 91 2.52 -1.20 -3.67
N GLY A 92 3.15 -1.95 -4.58
CA GLY A 92 4.56 -2.31 -4.49
C GLY A 92 5.45 -1.07 -4.36
N TRP A 93 6.33 -1.07 -3.36
CA TRP A 93 7.18 0.06 -3.03
C TRP A 93 8.66 -0.30 -3.24
N PRO A 94 9.21 -0.04 -4.45
CA PRO A 94 10.53 -0.53 -4.86
C PRO A 94 11.66 0.31 -4.26
N LEU A 95 11.94 0.08 -3.00
CA LEU A 95 13.04 0.71 -2.28
C LEU A 95 14.39 0.12 -2.72
N GLN A 96 15.43 0.95 -2.69
CA GLN A 96 16.80 0.49 -2.92
C GLN A 96 17.24 -0.48 -1.81
N PRO A 97 18.25 -1.35 -2.02
CA PRO A 97 18.71 -2.31 -1.01
C PRO A 97 19.04 -1.70 0.35
N ASP A 98 19.45 -0.43 0.39
CA ASP A 98 19.75 0.31 1.62
C ASP A 98 18.53 0.92 2.33
N GLY A 99 17.35 0.78 1.74
CA GLY A 99 16.07 1.29 2.25
C GLY A 99 15.70 2.69 1.74
N ARG A 100 16.50 3.28 0.84
CA ARG A 100 16.22 4.61 0.32
C ARG A 100 15.28 4.59 -0.88
N MET A 101 14.57 5.70 -1.03
CA MET A 101 13.75 5.94 -2.22
C MET A 101 14.64 6.23 -3.42
N GLY A 102 14.48 5.45 -4.48
CA GLY A 102 15.15 5.67 -5.76
C GLY A 102 14.21 6.22 -6.85
N ALA A 103 14.73 6.31 -8.08
CA ALA A 103 13.93 6.59 -9.27
C ALA A 103 12.68 5.68 -9.41
N PRO A 104 12.73 4.37 -9.11
CA PRO A 104 11.55 3.50 -9.12
C PRO A 104 10.41 3.98 -8.20
N CYS A 105 10.71 4.41 -6.97
CA CYS A 105 9.71 4.97 -6.06
C CYS A 105 9.03 6.23 -6.64
N GLY A 106 9.82 7.10 -7.29
CA GLY A 106 9.29 8.27 -7.99
C GLY A 106 8.31 7.90 -9.12
N LYS A 107 8.55 6.79 -9.83
CA LYS A 107 7.63 6.28 -10.86
C LYS A 107 6.31 5.82 -10.26
N VAL A 108 6.36 5.11 -9.13
CA VAL A 108 5.15 4.70 -8.39
C VAL A 108 4.35 5.93 -7.96
N LEU A 109 4.98 6.90 -7.29
CA LEU A 109 4.28 8.12 -6.85
C LEU A 109 3.68 8.90 -8.01
N HIS A 110 4.42 9.08 -9.10
CA HIS A 110 3.92 9.75 -10.30
C HIS A 110 2.70 9.04 -10.89
N LEU A 111 2.73 7.70 -10.93
CA LEU A 111 1.59 6.92 -11.41
C LEU A 111 0.36 7.13 -10.52
N LEU A 112 0.55 7.01 -9.21
CA LEU A 112 -0.52 7.19 -8.23
C LEU A 112 -1.12 8.60 -8.31
N ASP A 113 -0.27 9.63 -8.44
CA ASP A 113 -0.69 11.03 -8.57
C ASP A 113 -1.58 11.22 -9.80
N GLU A 114 -1.17 10.66 -10.94
CA GLU A 114 -1.95 10.70 -12.18
C GLU A 114 -3.28 9.96 -12.05
N LEU A 115 -3.32 8.82 -11.36
CA LEU A 115 -4.56 8.08 -11.08
C LEU A 115 -5.50 8.90 -10.20
N ALA A 116 -4.98 9.47 -9.11
CA ALA A 116 -5.75 10.31 -8.19
C ALA A 116 -6.26 11.60 -8.85
N ALA A 117 -5.50 12.17 -9.79
CA ALA A 117 -5.89 13.39 -10.51
C ALA A 117 -6.93 13.13 -11.61
N LYS A 118 -6.94 11.92 -12.19
CA LYS A 118 -7.81 11.58 -13.34
C LYS A 118 -9.08 10.83 -12.96
N SER A 119 -9.12 10.18 -11.80
CA SER A 119 -10.31 9.50 -11.30
C SER A 119 -10.51 9.72 -9.81
N ASP A 120 -11.60 10.40 -9.47
CA ASP A 120 -12.06 10.59 -8.09
C ASP A 120 -12.64 9.30 -7.46
N LYS A 121 -12.80 8.24 -8.26
CA LYS A 121 -13.39 6.96 -7.85
C LYS A 121 -12.35 5.88 -7.64
N PHE A 122 -11.15 6.05 -8.21
CA PHE A 122 -10.10 5.06 -8.09
C PHE A 122 -9.59 5.01 -6.65
N PHE A 123 -9.18 6.15 -6.08
CA PHE A 123 -8.87 6.27 -4.67
C PHE A 123 -9.96 7.07 -3.95
N THR A 124 -10.47 6.51 -2.86
CA THR A 124 -11.46 7.16 -2.01
C THR A 124 -11.09 6.96 -0.54
N LYS A 125 -11.80 7.61 0.39
CA LYS A 125 -11.60 7.36 1.83
C LYS A 125 -11.94 5.92 2.22
N ASP A 126 -12.88 5.32 1.51
CA ASP A 126 -13.34 3.94 1.71
C ASP A 126 -12.55 2.93 0.87
N ARG A 127 -11.74 3.43 -0.08
CA ARG A 127 -10.83 2.66 -0.92
C ARG A 127 -9.41 3.25 -0.89
N PRO A 128 -8.74 3.21 0.28
CA PRO A 128 -7.40 3.74 0.43
C PRO A 128 -6.35 2.82 -0.20
N PHE A 129 -5.10 3.28 -0.21
CA PHE A 129 -3.97 2.45 -0.59
C PHE A 129 -2.87 2.49 0.48
N THR A 130 -2.05 1.44 0.53
CA THR A 130 -0.79 1.41 1.28
C THR A 130 0.37 1.19 0.33
N LEU A 131 1.52 1.77 0.65
CA LEU A 131 2.79 1.41 0.02
C LEU A 131 3.36 0.21 0.80
N TRP A 132 3.81 -0.82 0.09
CA TRP A 132 4.30 -2.05 0.69
C TRP A 132 5.64 -2.46 0.10
N ASP A 133 6.60 -2.71 0.98
CA ASP A 133 7.93 -3.19 0.65
C ASP A 133 8.06 -4.58 1.26
N ASP A 134 8.41 -5.54 0.40
CA ASP A 134 8.47 -6.97 0.70
C ASP A 134 9.70 -7.35 1.53
N ARG A 135 10.71 -6.48 1.58
CA ARG A 135 11.96 -6.76 2.26
C ARG A 135 11.68 -7.06 3.72
N ASP A 136 11.97 -8.30 4.09
CA ASP A 136 12.26 -8.65 5.47
C ASP A 136 13.51 -7.89 5.85
N ILE A 137 13.32 -6.67 6.35
CA ILE A 137 14.37 -5.95 7.06
C ILE A 137 14.63 -6.83 8.29
N PRO A 138 15.71 -7.64 8.31
CA PRO A 138 15.91 -8.60 9.37
C PRO A 138 16.04 -7.75 10.63
N ARG A 139 15.09 -7.90 11.56
CA ARG A 139 15.15 -7.22 12.85
C ARG A 139 16.47 -7.53 13.57
N GLU A 140 17.10 -8.62 13.18
CA GLU A 140 18.37 -9.18 13.66
C GLU A 140 19.60 -8.32 13.35
N ASN A 141 19.57 -7.51 12.28
CA ASN A 141 20.64 -6.55 11.99
C ASN A 141 20.41 -5.17 12.64
N ILE A 142 19.24 -4.98 13.25
CA ILE A 142 19.10 -3.97 14.30
C ILE A 142 19.53 -4.71 15.56
N ASP A 143 20.81 -4.64 15.90
CA ASP A 143 21.30 -5.16 17.18
C ASP A 143 20.67 -4.35 18.32
N VAL A 144 19.43 -4.70 18.67
CA VAL A 144 18.64 -4.09 19.76
C VAL A 144 19.32 -4.36 21.10
N SER A 145 20.21 -5.36 21.15
CA SER A 145 21.00 -5.76 22.31
C SER A 145 22.24 -4.89 22.51
N SER A 146 22.92 -4.40 21.46
CA SER A 146 24.08 -3.51 21.60
C SER A 146 23.76 -2.01 21.47
N MET A 147 22.58 -1.65 20.98
CA MET A 147 22.07 -0.29 21.01
C MET A 147 20.82 -0.18 21.89
N LYS A 148 21.03 0.15 23.18
CA LYS A 148 20.08 0.96 23.98
C LYS A 148 19.94 2.38 23.39
N LEU A 149 19.88 2.54 22.08
CA LEU A 149 19.47 3.80 21.47
C LEU A 149 17.95 3.82 21.55
N ASN A 150 17.43 4.87 22.19
CA ASN A 150 16.06 5.33 22.06
C ASN A 150 15.68 5.37 20.58
N VAL A 151 15.16 4.28 20.01
CA VAL A 151 14.53 4.31 18.69
C VAL A 151 13.22 5.04 18.92
N PRO A 152 13.08 6.28 18.41
CA PRO A 152 11.82 7.00 18.55
C PRO A 152 10.70 6.15 17.96
N PRO A 153 9.50 6.18 18.56
CA PRO A 153 8.36 5.49 17.99
C PRO A 153 8.17 5.90 16.52
N PRO A 154 7.60 5.01 15.68
CA PRO A 154 7.21 5.37 14.33
C PRO A 154 6.41 6.68 14.33
N ASP A 155 6.52 7.46 13.26
CA ASP A 155 5.72 8.67 13.12
C ASP A 155 4.22 8.34 12.96
N GLU A 156 3.37 9.37 12.88
CA GLU A 156 1.92 9.21 12.74
C GLU A 156 1.48 8.44 11.49
N TRP A 157 2.40 8.17 10.54
CA TRP A 157 2.17 7.36 9.35
C TRP A 157 2.81 5.96 9.44
N GLY A 158 3.32 5.57 10.61
CA GLY A 158 3.99 4.28 10.83
C GLY A 158 5.40 4.22 10.23
N ARG A 159 5.99 5.34 9.82
CA ARG A 159 7.35 5.37 9.27
C ARG A 159 8.34 5.42 10.40
N SER A 160 9.35 4.57 10.34
CA SER A 160 10.49 4.67 11.27
C SER A 160 11.23 6.00 11.06
N VAL A 161 11.53 6.73 12.13
CA VAL A 161 12.45 7.88 12.06
C VAL A 161 13.84 7.52 11.51
N MET A 162 14.18 6.23 11.40
CA MET A 162 15.40 5.80 10.73
C MET A 162 15.40 6.17 9.24
N PHE A 163 14.24 6.37 8.61
CA PHE A 163 14.14 6.81 7.21
C PHE A 163 14.62 8.25 7.00
N SER A 164 14.67 9.10 8.03
CA SER A 164 15.24 10.46 7.94
C SER A 164 16.73 10.51 8.26
N ARG A 165 17.32 9.42 8.76
CA ARG A 165 18.76 9.38 9.04
C ARG A 165 19.54 9.19 7.76
N VAL A 166 20.14 10.28 7.29
CA VAL A 166 21.23 10.24 6.31
C VAL A 166 22.35 9.41 6.95
N ARG A 167 22.61 8.19 6.44
CA ARG A 167 23.79 7.43 6.87
C ARG A 167 25.02 8.33 6.74
N PRO A 168 26.00 8.25 7.66
CA PRO A 168 27.27 8.96 7.51
C PRO A 168 27.76 8.74 6.07
N ARG A 169 28.06 9.82 5.35
CA ARG A 169 28.59 9.72 4.00
C ARG A 169 29.82 8.79 4.09
N SER A 170 29.77 7.63 3.44
CA SER A 170 31.01 7.00 3.02
C SER A 170 31.71 7.99 2.11
N ASP A 171 33.03 8.17 2.27
CA ASP A 171 33.79 9.15 1.48
C ASP A 171 33.73 8.90 -0.04
N GLU A 172 33.23 7.73 -0.46
CA GLU A 172 32.86 7.47 -1.84
C GLU A 172 31.35 7.75 -2.08
N PRO A 173 31.01 8.78 -2.87
CA PRO A 173 29.66 8.97 -3.36
C PRO A 173 29.36 7.89 -4.41
N ILE A 174 28.87 6.73 -3.97
CA ILE A 174 28.31 5.73 -4.87
C ILE A 174 26.94 6.25 -5.36
N TYR A 175 26.97 7.16 -6.33
CA TYR A 175 25.77 7.49 -7.10
C TYR A 175 25.49 6.30 -8.03
N LEU A 176 24.67 5.36 -7.56
CA LEU A 176 24.05 4.30 -8.39
C LEU A 176 22.98 4.90 -9.33
N SER A 177 23.30 6.00 -10.03
CA SER A 177 22.34 6.74 -10.86
C SER A 177 22.00 6.05 -12.19
N ARG A 178 22.65 4.92 -12.49
CA ARG A 178 22.53 4.28 -13.80
C ARG A 178 22.54 2.76 -13.84
N GLU A 179 22.86 2.10 -12.74
CA GLU A 179 22.56 0.69 -12.65
C GLU A 179 21.05 0.60 -12.48
N LEU A 180 20.38 0.30 -13.60
CA LEU A 180 19.06 -0.30 -13.59
C LEU A 180 19.13 -1.36 -12.50
N GLY A 181 18.56 -1.07 -11.33
CA GLY A 181 18.42 -2.07 -10.30
C GLY A 181 17.80 -3.26 -11.01
N ASN A 182 18.51 -4.38 -11.00
CA ASN A 182 18.06 -5.64 -11.57
C ASN A 182 16.92 -6.17 -10.70
N HIS A 183 15.90 -5.35 -10.42
CA HIS A 183 14.65 -5.83 -9.91
C HIS A 183 14.14 -6.80 -10.97
N PRO A 184 13.91 -8.07 -10.60
CA PRO A 184 13.36 -9.04 -11.52
C PRO A 184 12.03 -8.48 -12.01
N THR A 185 11.97 -8.15 -13.30
CA THR A 185 10.74 -7.67 -13.93
C THR A 185 10.08 -8.88 -14.58
N SER A 186 9.01 -9.40 -13.97
CA SER A 186 8.24 -10.49 -14.58
C SER A 186 7.35 -9.95 -15.69
N GLU A 187 7.37 -10.51 -16.90
CA GLU A 187 6.50 -10.04 -17.99
C GLU A 187 5.00 -10.12 -17.68
N ASP A 188 4.62 -10.93 -16.69
CA ASP A 188 3.27 -11.08 -16.16
C ASP A 188 3.07 -10.35 -14.81
N SER A 189 1.92 -10.54 -14.17
CA SER A 189 1.62 -9.96 -12.86
C SER A 189 2.11 -10.80 -11.66
N SER A 190 3.16 -11.61 -11.82
CA SER A 190 3.66 -12.46 -10.72
C SER A 190 4.19 -11.66 -9.54
N MET A 191 4.93 -10.58 -9.79
CA MET A 191 5.42 -9.70 -8.72
C MET A 191 4.27 -9.06 -7.93
N ALA A 192 3.21 -8.64 -8.61
CA ALA A 192 2.02 -8.10 -7.94
C ALA A 192 1.33 -9.15 -7.06
N ALA A 193 1.28 -10.41 -7.51
CA ALA A 193 0.74 -11.50 -6.70
C ALA A 193 1.61 -11.83 -5.50
N GLU A 194 2.93 -11.94 -5.69
CA GLU A 194 3.89 -12.18 -4.60
C GLU A 194 3.79 -11.10 -3.51
N ILE A 195 3.77 -9.82 -3.91
CA ILE A 195 3.53 -8.69 -3.00
C ILE A 195 2.24 -8.87 -2.20
N LEU A 196 1.18 -9.35 -2.85
CA LEU A 196 -0.12 -9.52 -2.22
C LEU A 196 -0.17 -10.72 -1.28
N GLU A 197 0.43 -11.84 -1.67
CA GLU A 197 0.58 -13.04 -0.87
C GLU A 197 1.34 -12.71 0.41
N MET A 198 2.51 -12.08 0.30
CA MET A 198 3.30 -11.66 1.45
C MET A 198 2.57 -10.66 2.35
N PHE A 199 1.82 -9.72 1.78
CA PHE A 199 0.99 -8.81 2.55
C PHE A 199 -0.06 -9.59 3.36
N ILE A 200 -0.69 -10.60 2.76
CA ILE A 200 -1.72 -11.40 3.41
C ILE A 200 -1.11 -12.26 4.51
N GLU A 201 -0.08 -13.05 4.21
CA GLU A 201 0.61 -13.92 5.17
C GLU A 201 1.00 -13.13 6.43
N LYS A 202 1.64 -11.96 6.24
CA LYS A 202 2.13 -11.12 7.35
C LYS A 202 1.05 -10.49 8.20
N ASN A 203 -0.14 -10.23 7.64
CA ASN A 203 -1.23 -9.56 8.37
C ASN A 203 -2.35 -10.51 8.82
N TYR A 204 -2.41 -11.75 8.31
CA TYR A 204 -3.54 -12.66 8.57
C TYR A 204 -3.18 -14.09 8.99
N ASP A 205 -2.02 -14.65 8.61
CA ASP A 205 -1.70 -16.06 8.98
C ASP A 205 -1.47 -16.24 10.49
N GLY A 206 -1.27 -15.16 11.24
CA GLY A 206 -1.20 -15.20 12.70
C GLY A 206 -2.55 -15.39 13.41
N ALA A 207 -3.68 -15.34 12.70
CA ALA A 207 -5.01 -15.32 13.34
C ALA A 207 -5.62 -16.72 13.58
N GLU A 208 -5.05 -17.80 13.04
CA GLU A 208 -5.63 -19.16 13.12
C GLU A 208 -5.04 -20.08 14.21
N MET A 209 -4.04 -19.68 14.99
CA MET A 209 -3.43 -20.59 15.99
C MET A 209 -4.08 -20.65 17.39
N ASP A 210 -5.09 -19.83 17.70
CA ASP A 210 -5.73 -19.84 19.04
C ASP A 210 -7.19 -20.31 19.06
N ILE A 211 -7.67 -21.01 18.02
CA ILE A 211 -8.92 -21.80 18.10
C ILE A 211 -8.58 -23.26 18.47
N VAL A 212 -7.72 -23.46 19.47
CA VAL A 212 -7.68 -24.71 20.22
C VAL A 212 -8.71 -24.56 21.34
N GLY A 213 -9.82 -25.27 21.17
CA GLY A 213 -11.04 -25.14 21.96
C GLY A 213 -10.81 -25.04 23.46
N ASN A 214 -11.30 -23.95 24.04
CA ASN A 214 -11.68 -23.92 25.43
C ASN A 214 -13.20 -23.75 25.48
N ASP A 215 -13.91 -24.88 25.38
CA ASP A 215 -15.34 -25.01 25.67
C ASP A 215 -15.61 -24.80 27.18
N ASN A 216 -15.25 -23.64 27.70
CA ASN A 216 -15.63 -23.21 29.03
C ASN A 216 -16.37 -21.89 28.88
N GLY A 217 -17.68 -22.00 28.70
CA GLY A 217 -18.58 -20.87 28.57
C GLY A 217 -18.45 -19.89 29.74
N ALA A 218 -18.18 -18.63 29.41
CA ALA A 218 -18.75 -17.44 30.03
C ALA A 218 -18.15 -16.21 29.33
N ASP A 219 -19.03 -15.26 29.00
CA ASP A 219 -18.75 -13.86 28.68
C ASP A 219 -17.89 -13.54 27.45
N ALA A 220 -18.57 -13.57 26.30
CA ALA A 220 -18.24 -12.73 25.16
C ALA A 220 -18.47 -11.25 25.53
N SER A 221 -17.45 -10.60 26.10
CA SER A 221 -17.36 -9.15 26.16
C SER A 221 -15.90 -8.72 25.93
N CYS A 222 -15.72 -7.58 25.28
CA CYS A 222 -14.45 -6.88 25.05
C CYS A 222 -13.61 -7.29 23.83
N TYR A 223 -14.10 -6.96 22.63
CA TYR A 223 -13.36 -6.09 21.71
C TYR A 223 -14.33 -5.07 21.10
N SER A 224 -14.73 -4.10 21.91
CA SER A 224 -15.27 -2.84 21.38
C SER A 224 -14.10 -2.07 20.80
N PHE A 225 -13.93 -2.14 19.48
CA PHE A 225 -13.12 -1.17 18.76
C PHE A 225 -13.78 0.20 19.02
N GLU A 226 -13.11 1.06 19.76
CA GLU A 226 -13.61 2.39 20.07
C GLU A 226 -13.98 3.11 18.76
N HIS A 227 -15.19 3.65 18.75
CA HIS A 227 -15.71 4.53 17.71
C HIS A 227 -14.67 5.60 17.39
N ILE A 228 -14.07 5.53 16.19
CA ILE A 228 -13.32 6.64 15.64
C ILE A 228 -14.35 7.74 15.39
N GLY A 229 -14.21 8.84 16.14
CA GLY A 229 -15.18 9.93 16.21
C GLY A 229 -15.62 10.45 14.85
N GLU A 230 -16.91 10.75 14.76
CA GLU A 230 -17.52 11.54 13.70
C GLU A 230 -16.76 12.87 13.58
N TYR A 231 -16.06 13.04 12.46
CA TYR A 231 -15.58 14.36 12.06
C TYR A 231 -16.77 15.17 11.56
N ASP A 232 -17.26 16.06 12.43
CA ASP A 232 -18.24 17.09 12.10
C ASP A 232 -17.61 18.07 11.09
N ASN A 233 -17.99 17.92 9.81
CA ASN A 233 -17.64 18.86 8.75
C ASN A 233 -18.49 20.12 8.92
N GLY A 234 -17.98 21.06 9.72
CA GLY A 234 -18.53 22.41 9.87
C GLY A 234 -18.81 23.06 8.51
N ASN A 235 -20.08 23.09 8.14
CA ASN A 235 -20.58 23.68 6.92
C ASN A 235 -20.62 25.21 7.11
N ALA A 236 -19.65 25.92 6.54
CA ALA A 236 -19.60 27.38 6.55
C ALA A 236 -20.73 27.95 5.66
N ARG A 237 -21.83 28.33 6.30
CA ARG A 237 -22.96 29.02 5.68
C ARG A 237 -22.61 30.50 5.50
N VAL A 238 -22.23 30.89 4.29
CA VAL A 238 -22.07 32.32 3.92
C VAL A 238 -23.46 32.96 3.87
N GLN A 239 -23.79 33.81 4.85
CA GLN A 239 -24.89 34.76 4.73
C GLN A 239 -24.42 35.96 3.90
N VAL A 240 -25.04 36.15 2.75
CA VAL A 240 -24.93 37.39 1.96
C VAL A 240 -25.98 38.36 2.48
N SER A 241 -25.54 39.39 3.19
CA SER A 241 -26.35 40.55 3.53
C SER A 241 -26.34 41.52 2.34
N MET A 242 -27.50 41.76 1.74
CA MET A 242 -27.69 42.90 0.83
C MET A 242 -28.07 44.13 1.65
N SER A 243 -27.34 45.21 1.42
CA SER A 243 -27.69 46.59 1.78
C SER A 243 -27.26 47.49 0.64
#